data_AF-A0A2T4WH87-F1
#
_entry.id   AF-A0A2T4WH87-F1
#
_cell.length_a   1.000
_cell.length_b   1.000
_cell.length_c   1.000
_cell.angle_alpha   90.00
_cell.angle_beta   90.00
_cell.angle_gamma   90.00
#
_symmetry.space_group_name_H-M   'P 1'
#
loop_
_entity.id
_entity.type
_entity.pdbx_description
1 polymer ?
#
loop_
_entity_poly.entity_id
_entity_poly.type
_entity_poly.pdbx_seq_one_letter_code
_entity_poly.pdbx_strand_id
1 'polypeptide(L)'
;MELLFARTNSNRHGFFTLDFKENAAGKPYLTEVNCRMVAFNYSFAMAGANFSEDIISLLSEDESFDRTYKMYEFDKDLIFLRDVDDTPILMKEKDLKQKNAVESNGTLKV
;
A
#
# COMPACT_ATOMS: atom_id res chain seq x y z
N MET A 1 -15.69 7.11 8.02
CA MET A 1 -15.52 6.10 9.08
C MET A 1 -16.32 6.39 10.35
N GLU A 2 -16.55 7.64 10.74
CA GLU A 2 -17.31 7.96 11.98
C GLU A 2 -18.70 7.33 12.04
N LEU A 3 -19.46 7.43 10.93
CA LEU A 3 -20.79 6.81 10.81
C LEU A 3 -20.76 5.28 11.04
N LEU A 4 -19.71 4.61 10.58
CA LEU A 4 -19.57 3.15 10.70
C LEU A 4 -19.30 2.73 12.16
N PHE A 5 -18.40 3.43 12.86
CA PHE A 5 -18.13 3.16 14.28
C PHE A 5 -19.32 3.56 15.18
N ALA A 6 -19.98 4.68 14.89
CA ALA A 6 -21.20 5.07 15.59
C ALA A 6 -22.31 4.01 15.45
N ARG A 7 -22.44 3.40 14.26
CA ARG A 7 -23.46 2.38 14.00
C ARG A 7 -23.17 1.03 14.66
N THR A 8 -21.89 0.68 14.83
CA THR A 8 -21.41 -0.61 15.34
C THR A 8 -21.05 -0.60 16.82
N ASN A 9 -21.01 0.58 17.46
CA ASN A 9 -20.58 0.77 18.85
C ASN A 9 -19.20 0.12 19.15
N SER A 10 -18.32 0.11 18.16
CA SER A 10 -16.98 -0.48 18.25
C SER A 10 -15.93 0.61 18.41
N ASN A 11 -14.91 0.33 19.22
CA ASN A 11 -13.75 1.21 19.35
C ASN A 11 -13.02 1.31 18.01
N ARG A 12 -12.48 2.49 17.71
CA ARG A 12 -11.64 2.72 16.53
C ARG A 12 -10.32 1.98 16.74
N HIS A 13 -10.22 0.77 16.23
CA HIS A 13 -9.03 -0.05 16.34
C HIS A 13 -8.89 -0.97 15.13
N GLY A 14 -7.67 -1.13 14.64
CA GLY A 14 -7.34 -2.01 13.51
C GLY A 14 -6.85 -1.28 12.27
N PHE A 15 -6.53 -2.08 11.24
CA PHE A 15 -6.09 -1.62 9.94
C PHE A 15 -7.25 -1.73 8.94
N PHE A 16 -7.56 -0.63 8.28
CA PHE A 16 -8.67 -0.54 7.33
C PHE A 16 -8.16 -0.14 5.96
N THR A 17 -8.65 -0.80 4.92
CA THR A 17 -8.49 -0.37 3.54
C THR A 17 -9.83 -0.05 2.92
N LEU A 18 -9.83 0.97 2.08
CA LEU A 18 -11.02 1.56 1.48
C LEU A 18 -10.86 1.53 -0.03
N ASP A 19 -11.70 0.75 -0.70
CA ASP A 19 -11.66 0.63 -2.15
C ASP A 19 -12.62 1.62 -2.77
N PHE A 20 -12.07 2.55 -3.55
CA PHE A 20 -12.85 3.56 -4.26
C PHE A 20 -12.96 3.20 -5.75
N LYS A 21 -14.14 3.46 -6.32
CA LYS A 21 -14.37 3.42 -7.77
C LYS A 21 -14.88 4.75 -8.25
N GLU A 22 -14.26 5.26 -9.30
CA GLU A 22 -14.64 6.50 -9.96
C GLU A 22 -15.81 6.25 -10.94
N ASN A 23 -16.76 7.19 -10.99
CA ASN A 23 -17.81 7.17 -12.01
C ASN A 23 -17.35 7.88 -13.30
N ALA A 24 -18.18 7.89 -14.35
CA ALA A 24 -17.85 8.50 -15.64
C ALA A 24 -17.59 10.03 -15.59
N ALA A 25 -17.92 10.71 -14.48
CA ALA A 25 -17.73 12.14 -14.30
C ALA A 25 -16.56 12.47 -13.34
N GLY A 26 -15.73 11.48 -12.97
CA GLY A 26 -14.60 11.72 -12.09
C GLY A 26 -14.91 11.64 -10.59
N LYS A 27 -16.14 11.29 -10.20
CA LYS A 27 -16.53 11.27 -8.78
C LYS A 27 -16.20 9.91 -8.15
N PRO A 28 -15.41 9.87 -7.06
CA PRO A 28 -15.10 8.63 -6.37
C PRO A 28 -16.27 8.18 -5.49
N TYR A 29 -16.51 6.88 -5.46
CA TYR A 29 -17.48 6.23 -4.57
C TYR A 29 -16.79 5.11 -3.80
N LEU A 30 -17.04 5.05 -2.50
CA LEU A 30 -16.59 3.93 -1.68
C LEU A 30 -17.38 2.67 -2.05
N THR A 31 -16.67 1.59 -2.36
CA THR A 31 -17.27 0.32 -2.78
C THR A 31 -17.08 -0.78 -1.74
N GLU A 32 -15.94 -0.80 -1.05
CA GLU A 32 -15.61 -1.82 -0.07
C GLU A 32 -14.82 -1.24 1.11
N VAL A 33 -15.07 -1.79 2.30
CA VAL A 33 -14.27 -1.55 3.51
C VAL A 33 -13.70 -2.89 3.96
N ASN A 34 -12.39 -3.03 3.87
CA ASN A 34 -11.66 -4.23 4.26
C ASN A 34 -11.01 -4.03 5.63
N CYS A 35 -11.32 -4.90 6.59
CA CYS A 35 -10.74 -4.89 7.94
C CYS A 35 -9.48 -5.77 8.02
N ARG A 36 -8.53 -5.56 7.09
CA ARG A 36 -7.30 -6.35 6.96
C ARG A 36 -6.26 -5.60 6.17
N MET A 37 -5.01 -6.03 6.32
CA MET A 37 -3.92 -5.61 5.45
C MET A 37 -4.18 -6.03 4.00
N VAL A 38 -3.71 -5.21 3.08
CA VAL A 38 -3.69 -5.55 1.65
C VAL A 38 -2.40 -6.28 1.31
N ALA A 39 -2.45 -7.12 0.28
CA ALA A 39 -1.29 -7.85 -0.22
C ALA A 39 -0.18 -6.93 -0.82
N PHE A 40 -0.37 -5.61 -0.82
CA PHE A 40 0.61 -4.61 -1.29
C PHE A 40 1.44 -4.00 -0.15
N ASN A 41 1.27 -4.45 1.09
CA ASN A 41 1.93 -3.83 2.25
C ASN A 41 3.45 -3.77 2.14
N TYR A 42 4.09 -4.79 1.56
CA TYR A 42 5.55 -4.76 1.38
C TYR A 42 5.98 -3.64 0.41
N SER A 43 5.23 -3.44 -0.68
CA SER A 43 5.47 -2.36 -1.62
C SER A 43 5.33 -0.98 -0.97
N PHE A 44 4.34 -0.80 -0.08
CA PHE A 44 4.20 0.44 0.69
C PHE A 44 5.37 0.69 1.64
N ALA A 45 5.85 -0.36 2.32
CA ALA A 45 7.02 -0.26 3.18
C ALA A 45 8.27 0.15 2.40
N MET A 46 8.49 -0.41 1.21
CA MET A 46 9.59 0.00 0.32
C MET A 46 9.49 1.48 -0.10
N ALA A 47 8.28 2.04 -0.17
CA ALA A 47 8.05 3.45 -0.46
C ALA A 47 8.03 4.34 0.80
N GLY A 48 8.38 3.80 1.97
CA GLY A 48 8.51 4.53 3.23
C GLY A 48 7.31 4.43 4.18
N ALA A 49 6.24 3.73 3.81
CA ALA A 49 5.06 3.52 4.64
C ALA A 49 5.03 2.10 5.23
N ASN A 50 5.76 1.88 6.33
CA ASN A 50 5.90 0.55 6.94
C ASN A 50 4.86 0.28 8.04
N PHE A 51 3.62 0.05 7.61
CA PHE A 51 2.51 -0.23 8.53
C PHE A 51 2.72 -1.46 9.43
N SER A 52 3.47 -2.46 8.95
CA SER A 52 3.70 -3.68 9.73
C SER A 52 4.57 -3.41 10.94
N GLU A 53 5.65 -2.63 10.74
CA GLU A 53 6.49 -2.15 11.84
C GLU A 53 5.69 -1.28 12.81
N ASP A 54 4.95 -0.30 12.28
CA ASP A 54 4.14 0.60 13.12
C ASP A 54 3.15 -0.17 14.01
N ILE A 55 2.52 -1.21 13.47
CA ILE A 55 1.59 -2.06 14.23
C ILE A 55 2.34 -2.86 15.31
N ILE A 56 3.51 -3.42 14.99
CA ILE A 56 4.31 -4.17 15.98
C ILE A 56 4.76 -3.24 17.10
N SER A 57 5.29 -2.06 16.79
CA SER A 57 5.72 -1.07 17.80
C SER A 57 4.55 -0.61 18.66
N LEU A 58 3.39 -0.34 18.05
CA LEU A 58 2.18 0.05 18.77
C LEU A 58 1.68 -1.05 19.73
N LEU A 59 1.66 -2.31 19.28
CA LEU A 59 1.19 -3.45 20.07
C LEU A 59 2.18 -3.92 21.12
N SER A 60 3.47 -3.66 20.92
CA SER A 60 4.54 -3.98 21.88
C SER A 60 4.67 -2.93 22.98
N GLU A 61 3.81 -1.91 22.98
CA GLU A 61 3.84 -0.77 23.91
C GLU A 61 5.20 -0.06 23.93
N ASP A 62 5.87 0.02 22.78
CA ASP A 62 7.13 0.72 22.65
C ASP A 62 6.94 2.21 22.99
N GLU A 63 7.61 2.67 24.06
CA GLU A 63 7.53 4.05 24.54
C GLU A 63 8.11 5.05 23.52
N SER A 64 9.00 4.60 22.64
CA SER A 64 9.58 5.43 21.58
C SER A 64 8.69 5.54 20.35
N PHE A 65 7.60 4.78 20.28
CA PHE A 65 6.69 4.81 19.13
C PHE A 65 5.97 6.15 19.03
N ASP A 66 6.17 6.81 17.89
CA ASP A 66 5.54 8.09 17.60
C ASP A 66 4.05 7.90 17.24
N ARG A 67 3.20 8.24 18.20
CA ARG A 67 1.72 8.16 18.10
C ARG A 67 1.08 9.40 17.45
N THR A 68 1.88 10.36 16.96
CA THR A 68 1.33 11.49 16.21
C THR A 68 0.76 11.03 14.88
N TYR A 69 -0.25 11.76 14.38
CA TYR A 69 -0.87 11.43 13.10
C TYR A 69 0.14 11.57 11.96
N LYS A 70 0.27 10.51 11.15
CA LYS A 70 1.11 10.48 9.95
C LYS A 70 0.26 10.22 8.71
N MET A 71 0.47 11.03 7.69
CA MET A 71 -0.08 10.82 6.36
C MET A 71 1.08 10.46 5.43
N TYR A 72 1.06 9.24 4.91
CA TYR A 72 2.03 8.83 3.89
C TYR A 72 1.53 9.30 2.54
N GLU A 73 2.39 10.04 1.84
CA GLU A 73 2.16 10.44 0.46
C GLU A 73 3.25 9.83 -0.39
N PHE A 74 2.84 9.26 -1.52
CA PHE A 74 3.77 8.74 -2.51
C PHE A 74 3.92 9.75 -3.63
N ASP A 75 5.12 9.83 -4.18
CA ASP A 75 5.37 10.71 -5.31
C ASP A 75 4.42 10.40 -6.47
N LYS A 76 4.02 11.47 -7.16
CA LYS A 76 3.32 11.36 -8.43
C LYS A 76 4.13 10.49 -9.41
N ASP A 77 3.41 9.66 -10.17
CA ASP A 77 3.95 8.74 -11.18
C ASP A 77 4.87 7.63 -10.62
N LEU A 78 4.85 7.38 -9.31
CA LEU A 78 5.44 6.18 -8.70
C LEU A 78 4.59 4.95 -9.08
N ILE A 79 5.27 3.93 -9.60
CA ILE A 79 4.68 2.66 -9.99
C ILE A 79 5.17 1.57 -9.02
N PHE A 80 4.23 0.77 -8.55
CA PHE A 80 4.47 -0.46 -7.82
C PHE A 80 4.24 -1.65 -8.74
N LEU A 81 5.30 -2.33 -9.17
CA LEU A 81 5.19 -3.63 -9.82
C LEU A 81 5.35 -4.70 -8.76
N ARG A 82 4.43 -5.64 -8.72
CA ARG A 82 4.53 -6.80 -7.84
C ARG A 82 4.28 -8.08 -8.65
N ASP A 83 4.96 -9.13 -8.23
CA ASP A 83 4.61 -10.50 -8.59
C ASP A 83 4.20 -11.27 -7.33
N VAL A 84 3.69 -12.49 -7.49
CA VAL A 84 3.39 -13.41 -6.38
C VAL A 84 4.69 -13.96 -5.78
N ASP A 85 5.66 -14.28 -6.62
CA ASP A 85 6.89 -15.00 -6.23
C ASP A 85 8.17 -14.16 -6.39
N ASP A 86 8.05 -12.85 -6.62
CA ASP A 86 9.20 -11.97 -6.82
C ASP A 86 9.15 -10.72 -5.93
N THR A 87 10.32 -10.11 -5.72
CA THR A 87 10.47 -8.87 -4.97
C THR A 87 9.78 -7.73 -5.72
N PRO A 88 8.93 -6.93 -5.07
CA PRO A 88 8.30 -5.79 -5.72
C PRO A 88 9.33 -4.78 -6.24
N ILE A 89 9.03 -4.15 -7.36
CA ILE A 89 9.84 -3.10 -7.97
C ILE A 89 9.11 -1.77 -7.80
N LEU A 90 9.82 -0.78 -7.27
CA LEU A 90 9.38 0.61 -7.21
C LEU A 90 10.12 1.40 -8.27
N MET A 91 9.40 2.08 -9.15
CA MET A 91 10.00 2.83 -10.23
C MET A 91 9.14 4.03 -10.64
N LYS A 92 9.72 5.00 -11.35
CA LYS A 92 8.95 6.08 -11.97
C LYS A 92 8.39 5.61 -13.31
N GLU A 93 7.25 6.17 -13.72
CA GLU A 93 6.66 5.89 -15.03
C GLU A 93 7.64 6.10 -16.20
N LYS A 94 8.48 7.14 -16.13
CA LYS A 94 9.51 7.41 -17.15
C LYS A 94 10.51 6.26 -17.34
N ASP A 95 10.72 5.45 -16.31
CA ASP A 95 11.69 4.35 -16.33
C ASP A 95 11.07 3.07 -16.91
N LEU A 96 9.73 2.96 -16.95
CA LEU A 96 9.00 1.80 -17.46
C LEU A 96 9.20 1.58 -18.96
N LYS A 97 9.43 2.65 -19.74
CA LYS A 97 9.53 2.61 -21.21
C LYS A 97 10.98 2.60 -21.73
N GLN A 98 11.99 2.47 -20.86
CA GLN A 98 13.37 2.40 -21.30
C GLN A 98 13.66 1.02 -21.91
N LYS A 99 13.86 0.98 -23.24
CA LYS A 99 14.05 -0.24 -24.06
C LYS A 99 15.32 -1.06 -23.78
N ASN A 100 16.09 -0.77 -22.74
CA ASN A 100 17.44 -1.32 -22.55
C ASN A 100 17.56 -2.09 -21.23
N ALA A 101 16.96 -3.28 -21.13
CA ALA A 101 17.28 -4.21 -20.04
C ALA A 101 17.11 -5.70 -20.38
N VAL A 102 16.99 -6.09 -21.65
CA VAL A 102 17.15 -7.50 -22.05
C VAL A 102 17.83 -7.57 -23.42
N GLU A 103 19.15 -7.45 -23.44
CA GLU A 103 19.97 -8.17 -24.42
C GLU A 103 21.20 -8.78 -23.73
N SER A 104 21.43 -10.05 -24.07
CA SER A 104 22.58 -10.92 -23.82
C SER A 104 22.67 -11.70 -22.49
N ASN A 105 22.36 -12.99 -22.65
CA ASN A 105 22.93 -14.18 -21.99
C ASN A 105 22.15 -14.81 -20.82
N GLY A 106 21.37 -15.85 -21.14
CA GLY A 106 20.98 -16.85 -20.15
C GLY A 106 19.87 -17.80 -20.57
N THR A 107 20.06 -18.51 -21.69
CA THR A 107 19.43 -19.81 -22.03
C THR A 107 18.05 -20.10 -21.43
N LEU A 108 17.00 -19.99 -22.26
CA LEU A 108 15.77 -20.79 -22.11
C LEU A 108 16.17 -22.27 -22.08
N LYS A 109 15.99 -22.93 -20.93
CA LYS A 109 15.89 -24.38 -20.89
C LYS A 109 14.42 -24.76 -20.98
N VAL A 110 14.19 -25.63 -21.97
CA VAL A 110 12.99 -26.34 -22.44
C VAL A 110 11.88 -26.52 -21.42
#